data_AF-A0A0B6YTB7-F1
#
_entry.id   AF-A0A0B6YTB7-F1
#
_cell.length_a   1.000
_cell.length_b   1.000
_cell.length_c   1.000
_cell.angle_alpha   90.00
_cell.angle_beta   90.00
_cell.angle_gamma   90.00
#
_symmetry.space_group_name_H-M   'P 1'
#
loop_
_entity.id
_entity.type
_entity.pdbx_description
1 polymer ?
#
loop_
_entity_poly.entity_id
_entity_poly.type
_entity_poly.pdbx_seq_one_letter_code
_entity_poly.pdbx_strand_id
1 'polypeptide(L)'
;LLSSLAEAKEVMDVVAVYNGKAGHKVIINTYAVIDDGKSIMYEKTFLKDVAYQNFAKYVIEYRLQTPVIRGIMMAINSTQDLSSSVGRFYLPLNRTAEDDPVFSLPYIDEADGALTMSLSQPCVHTLRDQPDLHHLIGLVGVDLHMEDVAQDVTYYNHADNSYAFIVTTQGYTIMHPSFQRPLRTNIQPMHTDIRHFEQHARFSQVRSAILR
;
A
#
# COMPACT_ATOMS: atom_id res chain seq x y z
N LEU A 1 -9.82 -21.25 -21.68
CA LEU A 1 -9.47 -19.82 -21.92
C LEU A 1 -10.42 -19.34 -23.00
N LEU A 2 -11.05 -18.17 -22.78
CA LEU A 2 -12.35 -17.84 -23.36
C LEU A 2 -12.38 -18.08 -24.87
N SER A 3 -13.26 -18.98 -25.30
CA SER A 3 -13.26 -19.50 -26.67
C SER A 3 -13.94 -18.56 -27.67
N SER A 4 -14.64 -17.54 -27.17
CA SER A 4 -15.46 -16.64 -27.99
C SER A 4 -15.59 -15.22 -27.42
N LEU A 5 -15.95 -14.29 -28.32
CA LEU A 5 -16.31 -12.91 -27.99
C LEU A 5 -17.58 -12.81 -27.10
N ALA A 6 -18.47 -13.81 -27.15
CA ALA A 6 -19.68 -13.84 -26.32
C ALA A 6 -19.32 -14.03 -24.85
N GLU A 7 -18.40 -14.95 -24.58
CA GLU A 7 -17.80 -15.20 -23.26
C GLU A 7 -17.09 -13.95 -22.70
N ALA A 8 -16.40 -13.18 -23.56
CA ALA A 8 -15.77 -11.92 -23.15
C ALA A 8 -16.80 -10.82 -22.78
N LYS A 9 -17.95 -10.78 -23.47
CA LYS A 9 -19.02 -9.82 -23.17
C LYS A 9 -19.64 -10.09 -21.80
N GLU A 10 -19.91 -11.37 -21.47
CA GLU A 10 -20.47 -11.75 -20.17
C GLU A 10 -19.57 -11.32 -19.00
N VAL A 11 -18.25 -11.53 -19.13
CA VAL A 11 -17.29 -11.08 -18.10
C VAL A 11 -17.32 -9.56 -17.96
N MET A 12 -17.31 -8.83 -19.06
CA MET A 12 -17.30 -7.36 -19.03
C MET A 12 -18.62 -6.80 -18.47
N ASP A 13 -19.75 -7.46 -18.71
CA ASP A 13 -21.05 -7.09 -18.15
C ASP A 13 -21.06 -7.23 -16.62
N VAL A 14 -20.53 -8.34 -16.11
CA VAL A 14 -20.33 -8.57 -14.66
C VAL A 14 -19.45 -7.47 -14.07
N VAL A 15 -18.31 -7.17 -14.68
CA VAL A 15 -17.40 -6.12 -14.19
C VAL A 15 -18.10 -4.76 -14.16
N ALA A 16 -18.85 -4.40 -15.21
CA ALA A 16 -19.59 -3.14 -15.28
C ALA A 16 -20.62 -3.02 -14.16
N VAL A 17 -21.43 -4.06 -13.94
CA VAL A 17 -22.49 -4.06 -12.92
C VAL A 17 -21.90 -3.92 -11.51
N TYR A 18 -20.87 -4.70 -11.17
CA TYR A 18 -20.33 -4.69 -9.81
C TYR A 18 -19.45 -3.48 -9.53
N ASN A 19 -18.64 -3.02 -10.48
CA ASN A 19 -17.89 -1.78 -10.28
C ASN A 19 -18.83 -0.56 -10.26
N GLY A 20 -19.91 -0.57 -11.05
CA GLY A 20 -20.96 0.45 -10.98
C GLY A 20 -21.59 0.56 -9.58
N LYS A 21 -21.87 -0.58 -8.93
CA LYS A 21 -22.34 -0.61 -7.52
C LYS A 21 -21.32 -0.04 -6.53
N ALA A 22 -20.03 -0.15 -6.81
CA ALA A 22 -18.96 0.44 -6.01
C ALA A 22 -18.68 1.92 -6.33
N GLY A 23 -19.49 2.55 -7.20
CA GLY A 23 -19.28 3.93 -7.64
C GLY A 23 -18.04 4.11 -8.52
N HIS A 24 -17.65 3.06 -9.26
CA HIS A 24 -16.46 3.00 -10.12
C HIS A 24 -15.12 3.19 -9.41
N LYS A 25 -15.06 2.84 -8.12
CA LYS A 25 -13.85 2.93 -7.29
C LYS A 25 -12.92 1.72 -7.42
N VAL A 26 -13.35 0.64 -8.08
CA VAL A 26 -12.51 -0.56 -8.26
C VAL A 26 -11.57 -0.37 -9.44
N ILE A 27 -10.29 -0.62 -9.17
CA ILE A 27 -9.21 -0.68 -10.15
C ILE A 27 -8.88 -2.14 -10.39
N ILE A 28 -8.78 -2.54 -11.65
CA ILE A 28 -8.45 -3.91 -12.04
C ILE A 28 -7.10 -3.91 -12.75
N ASN A 29 -6.11 -4.55 -12.17
CA ASN A 29 -4.82 -4.81 -12.81
C ASN A 29 -4.81 -6.24 -13.34
N THR A 30 -4.33 -6.43 -14.56
CA THR A 30 -4.23 -7.76 -15.17
C THR A 30 -2.79 -8.09 -15.51
N TYR A 31 -2.35 -9.28 -15.13
CA TYR A 31 -1.01 -9.80 -15.43
C TYR A 31 -1.13 -11.03 -16.32
N ALA A 32 -0.66 -10.91 -17.56
CA ALA A 32 -0.65 -12.00 -18.52
C ALA A 32 0.68 -12.74 -18.41
N VAL A 33 0.69 -13.93 -17.79
CA VAL A 33 1.87 -14.80 -17.78
C VAL A 33 1.94 -15.52 -19.12
N ILE A 34 2.95 -15.20 -19.92
CA ILE A 34 3.11 -15.69 -21.28
C ILE A 34 4.41 -16.48 -21.36
N ASP A 35 4.32 -17.67 -21.92
CA ASP A 35 5.47 -18.44 -22.37
C ASP A 35 5.87 -17.95 -23.77
N ASP A 36 7.14 -17.58 -23.97
CA ASP A 36 7.68 -16.99 -25.22
C ASP A 36 7.40 -17.87 -26.46
N GLY A 37 7.11 -19.17 -26.26
CA GLY A 37 6.79 -20.12 -27.33
C GLY A 37 5.40 -20.01 -27.95
N LYS A 38 4.44 -19.22 -27.41
CA LYS A 38 3.07 -19.16 -27.93
C LYS A 38 2.54 -17.73 -28.13
N SER A 39 2.06 -17.46 -29.34
CA SER A 39 1.37 -16.19 -29.67
C SER A 39 -0.05 -16.20 -29.11
N ILE A 40 -0.24 -15.56 -27.97
CA ILE A 40 -1.53 -15.42 -27.27
C ILE A 40 -2.04 -13.97 -27.43
N MET A 41 -2.35 -13.56 -28.67
CA MET A 41 -2.71 -12.16 -29.01
C MET A 41 -4.12 -11.75 -28.54
N TYR A 42 -5.08 -12.68 -28.56
CA TYR A 42 -6.47 -12.40 -28.21
C TYR A 42 -6.63 -12.14 -26.71
N GLU A 43 -6.01 -12.97 -25.88
CA GLU A 43 -6.12 -12.92 -24.43
C GLU A 43 -5.38 -11.71 -23.87
N LYS A 44 -4.25 -11.30 -24.47
CA LYS A 44 -3.60 -10.02 -24.12
C LYS A 44 -4.54 -8.85 -24.34
N THR A 45 -5.23 -8.84 -25.47
CA THR A 45 -6.16 -7.76 -25.83
C THR A 45 -7.35 -7.74 -24.87
N PHE A 46 -7.92 -8.91 -24.57
CA PHE A 46 -9.02 -9.02 -23.62
C PHE A 46 -8.63 -8.59 -22.20
N LEU A 47 -7.48 -9.05 -21.69
CA LEU A 47 -6.98 -8.64 -20.37
C LEU A 47 -6.75 -7.13 -20.31
N LYS A 48 -6.23 -6.53 -21.40
CA LYS A 48 -6.11 -5.08 -21.52
C LYS A 48 -7.46 -4.38 -21.46
N ASP A 49 -8.47 -4.90 -22.15
CA ASP A 49 -9.82 -4.33 -22.10
C ASP A 49 -10.46 -4.46 -20.71
N VAL A 50 -10.20 -5.55 -19.99
CA VAL A 50 -10.62 -5.73 -18.59
C VAL A 50 -9.93 -4.71 -17.68
N ALA A 51 -8.60 -4.58 -17.76
CA ALA A 51 -7.86 -3.62 -16.94
C ALA A 51 -8.29 -2.17 -17.19
N TYR A 52 -8.55 -1.83 -18.46
CA TYR A 52 -9.01 -0.49 -18.85
C TYR A 52 -10.50 -0.31 -18.70
N GLN A 53 -11.23 -1.35 -18.32
CA GLN A 53 -12.69 -1.36 -18.18
C GLN A 53 -13.36 -0.81 -19.45
N ASN A 54 -12.92 -1.31 -20.61
CA ASN A 54 -13.32 -0.85 -21.94
C ASN A 54 -14.70 -1.40 -22.34
N PHE A 55 -15.73 -1.07 -21.57
CA PHE A 55 -17.09 -1.57 -21.76
C PHE A 55 -17.70 -1.18 -23.13
N ALA A 56 -17.28 -0.04 -23.68
CA ALA A 56 -17.75 0.44 -24.98
C ALA A 56 -17.46 -0.54 -26.12
N LYS A 57 -16.30 -1.21 -26.10
CA LYS A 57 -15.93 -2.23 -27.10
C LYS A 57 -16.89 -3.42 -27.14
N TYR A 58 -17.54 -3.72 -26.01
CA TYR A 58 -18.44 -4.87 -25.86
C TYR A 58 -19.93 -4.50 -25.92
N VAL A 59 -20.24 -3.24 -26.27
CA VAL A 59 -21.61 -2.72 -26.37
C VAL A 59 -22.38 -2.95 -25.06
N ILE A 60 -21.72 -2.71 -23.93
CA ILE A 60 -22.34 -2.77 -22.62
C ILE A 60 -22.87 -1.37 -22.33
N GLU A 61 -24.18 -1.27 -22.09
CA GLU A 61 -24.81 -0.02 -21.69
C GLU A 61 -24.55 0.22 -20.19
N TYR A 62 -23.76 1.23 -19.88
CA TYR A 62 -23.47 1.61 -18.49
C TYR A 62 -23.56 3.13 -18.34
N ARG A 63 -24.21 3.57 -17.26
CA ARG A 63 -24.34 4.99 -16.94
C ARG A 63 -23.13 5.45 -16.12
N LEU A 64 -22.19 6.11 -16.79
CA LEU A 64 -21.09 6.82 -16.14
C LEU A 64 -21.62 8.06 -15.42
N GLN A 65 -22.13 7.90 -14.19
CA GLN A 65 -22.23 9.06 -13.30
C GLN A 65 -20.83 9.52 -12.84
N THR A 66 -19.89 8.59 -12.77
CA THR A 66 -18.47 8.82 -12.47
C THR A 66 -17.58 8.08 -13.46
N PRO A 67 -16.45 8.66 -13.90
CA PRO A 67 -15.50 7.98 -14.79
C PRO A 67 -14.88 6.76 -14.10
N VAL A 68 -14.62 5.69 -14.87
CA VAL A 68 -13.87 4.52 -14.40
C VAL A 68 -12.39 4.85 -14.22
N ILE A 69 -11.78 4.34 -13.15
CA ILE A 69 -10.34 4.39 -12.96
C ILE A 69 -9.73 3.21 -13.72
N ARG A 70 -8.88 3.52 -14.71
CA ARG A 70 -8.21 2.50 -15.52
C ARG A 70 -7.06 1.90 -14.73
N GLY A 71 -6.98 0.58 -14.67
CA GLY A 71 -5.81 -0.14 -14.18
C GLY A 71 -4.74 -0.31 -15.25
N ILE A 72 -3.82 -1.24 -15.01
CA ILE A 72 -2.75 -1.59 -15.94
C ILE A 72 -2.86 -3.05 -16.39
N MET A 73 -2.43 -3.29 -17.63
CA MET A 73 -2.17 -4.62 -18.14
C MET A 73 -0.67 -4.77 -18.35
N MET A 74 -0.10 -5.84 -17.79
CA MET A 74 1.31 -6.19 -17.95
C MET A 74 1.44 -7.61 -18.47
N ALA A 75 2.30 -7.77 -19.48
CA ALA A 75 2.73 -9.08 -19.95
C ALA A 75 4.00 -9.49 -19.20
N ILE A 76 3.98 -10.67 -18.58
CA ILE A 76 5.11 -11.27 -17.89
C ILE A 76 5.63 -12.38 -18.79
N ASN A 77 6.79 -12.15 -19.41
CA ASN A 77 7.47 -13.08 -20.31
C ASN A 77 8.73 -13.70 -19.70
N SER A 78 9.16 -13.22 -18.54
CA SER A 78 10.37 -13.68 -17.86
C SER A 78 10.19 -13.59 -16.35
N THR A 79 10.86 -14.49 -15.63
CA THR A 79 10.94 -14.45 -14.16
C THR A 79 12.09 -13.58 -13.65
N GLN A 80 12.97 -13.10 -14.53
CA GLN A 80 14.15 -12.31 -14.15
C GLN A 80 13.77 -11.00 -13.45
N ASP A 81 12.77 -10.29 -13.99
CA ASP A 81 12.31 -8.99 -13.50
C ASP A 81 10.90 -9.05 -12.89
N LEU A 82 10.52 -10.21 -12.35
CA LEU A 82 9.14 -10.44 -11.89
C LEU A 82 8.76 -9.49 -10.76
N SER A 83 9.65 -9.29 -9.78
CA SER A 83 9.41 -8.42 -8.63
C SER A 83 9.19 -6.96 -9.05
N SER A 84 10.05 -6.45 -9.93
CA SER A 84 9.96 -5.07 -10.43
C SER A 84 8.76 -4.85 -11.36
N SER A 85 8.34 -5.89 -12.08
CA SER A 85 7.17 -5.85 -12.96
C SER A 85 5.87 -5.88 -12.17
N VAL A 86 5.71 -6.83 -11.25
CA VAL A 86 4.49 -6.96 -10.42
C VAL A 86 4.40 -5.84 -9.39
N GLY A 87 5.54 -5.36 -8.88
CA GLY A 87 5.61 -4.27 -7.90
C GLY A 87 5.00 -2.95 -8.37
N ARG A 88 4.72 -2.78 -9.67
CA ARG A 88 4.10 -1.58 -10.26
C ARG A 88 2.57 -1.53 -10.14
N PHE A 89 1.96 -2.43 -9.36
CA PHE A 89 0.51 -2.48 -9.18
C PHE A 89 -0.11 -1.17 -8.66
N TYR A 90 0.68 -0.35 -7.96
CA TYR A 90 0.24 0.92 -7.38
C TYR A 90 0.15 2.07 -8.39
N LEU A 91 0.73 1.94 -9.59
CA LEU A 91 0.75 3.01 -10.60
C LEU A 91 -0.64 3.61 -10.96
N PRO A 92 -1.74 2.83 -10.98
CA PRO A 92 -3.06 3.37 -11.28
C PRO A 92 -3.76 3.98 -10.06
N LEU A 93 -3.22 3.82 -8.84
CA LEU A 93 -3.79 4.46 -7.67
C LEU A 93 -3.68 5.98 -7.83
N ASN A 94 -4.75 6.67 -7.42
CA ASN A 94 -4.81 8.13 -7.56
C ASN A 94 -3.65 8.75 -6.76
N ARG A 95 -2.97 9.73 -7.35
CA ARG A 95 -1.81 10.43 -6.75
C ARG A 95 -2.23 11.44 -5.69
N THR A 96 -3.27 11.13 -4.93
CA THR A 96 -3.71 11.89 -3.77
C THR A 96 -2.95 11.47 -2.51
N ALA A 97 -1.75 10.91 -2.65
CA ALA A 97 -0.89 10.70 -1.51
C ALA A 97 -0.65 12.09 -0.89
N GLU A 98 -0.89 12.21 0.40
CA GLU A 98 -0.58 13.42 1.14
C GLU A 98 0.89 13.77 0.88
N ASP A 99 1.18 15.05 0.63
CA ASP A 99 2.55 15.53 0.45
C ASP A 99 3.35 15.44 1.77
N ASP A 100 2.66 15.14 2.88
CA ASP A 100 3.26 15.00 4.20
C ASP A 100 4.11 13.73 4.30
N PRO A 101 5.23 13.79 5.01
CA PRO A 101 6.10 12.64 5.19
C PRO A 101 5.42 11.60 6.09
N VAL A 102 5.56 10.32 5.72
CA VAL A 102 4.94 9.18 6.39
C VAL A 102 6.02 8.33 7.06
N PHE A 103 5.79 7.99 8.33
CA PHE A 103 6.62 7.04 9.06
C PHE A 103 6.13 5.62 8.84
N SER A 104 7.03 4.68 8.52
CA SER A 104 6.73 3.26 8.58
C SER A 104 6.62 2.78 10.02
N LEU A 105 6.03 1.59 10.23
CA LEU A 105 6.17 0.88 11.49
C LEU A 105 7.57 0.26 11.59
N PRO A 106 8.10 0.01 12.81
CA PRO A 106 9.44 -0.55 12.99
C PRO A 106 9.63 -1.90 12.29
N TYR A 107 10.68 -2.05 11.51
CA TYR A 107 11.01 -3.28 10.82
C TYR A 107 12.49 -3.59 10.94
N ILE A 108 12.87 -4.86 10.77
CA ILE A 108 14.29 -5.23 10.70
C ILE A 108 14.78 -4.92 9.30
N ASP A 109 15.72 -3.98 9.20
CA ASP A 109 16.34 -3.64 7.92
C ASP A 109 17.21 -4.79 7.43
N GLU A 110 17.12 -5.10 6.13
CA GLU A 110 17.84 -6.23 5.54
C GLU A 110 19.33 -5.91 5.34
N ALA A 111 19.72 -4.64 5.25
CA ALA A 111 21.10 -4.27 4.96
C ALA A 111 22.02 -4.42 6.18
N ASP A 112 21.54 -4.05 7.37
CA ASP A 112 22.32 -4.09 8.61
C ASP A 112 21.72 -4.97 9.73
N GLY A 113 20.48 -5.45 9.58
CA GLY A 113 19.78 -6.25 10.59
C GLY A 113 19.30 -5.46 11.80
N ALA A 114 19.37 -4.12 11.75
CA ALA A 114 18.93 -3.24 12.83
C ALA A 114 17.41 -3.04 12.79
N LEU A 115 16.82 -2.76 13.95
CA LEU A 115 15.44 -2.33 14.02
C LEU A 115 15.33 -0.85 13.62
N THR A 116 14.58 -0.58 12.56
CA THR A 116 14.56 0.70 11.84
C THR A 116 13.12 1.12 11.55
N MET A 117 12.89 2.43 11.47
CA MET A 117 11.71 3.05 10.87
C MET A 117 12.15 3.90 9.69
N SER A 118 11.36 3.97 8.62
CA SER A 118 11.66 4.85 7.49
C SER A 118 10.70 6.03 7.49
N LEU A 119 11.25 7.23 7.36
CA LEU A 119 10.51 8.44 7.02
C LEU A 119 10.50 8.60 5.50
N SER A 120 9.35 8.47 4.88
CA SER A 120 9.20 8.48 3.42
C SER A 120 8.34 9.64 2.94
N GLN A 121 8.73 10.28 1.85
CA GLN A 121 7.95 11.34 1.22
C GLN A 121 7.94 11.20 -0.32
N PRO A 122 6.78 11.38 -0.97
CA PRO A 122 6.72 11.36 -2.42
C PRO A 122 7.39 12.59 -3.05
N CYS A 123 8.20 12.34 -4.08
CA CYS A 123 8.80 13.38 -4.91
C CYS A 123 7.91 13.59 -6.15
N VAL A 124 7.15 14.69 -6.17
CA VAL A 124 6.28 15.05 -7.30
C VAL A 124 6.85 16.20 -8.11
N HIS A 125 6.68 16.15 -9.44
CA HIS A 125 7.08 17.22 -10.36
C HIS A 125 5.92 17.62 -11.24
N THR A 126 5.66 18.93 -11.30
CA THR A 126 4.64 19.52 -12.15
C THR A 126 5.28 19.99 -13.45
N LEU A 127 4.79 19.47 -14.58
CA LEU A 127 5.25 19.90 -15.91
C LEU A 127 4.65 21.27 -16.24
N ARG A 128 5.47 22.16 -16.84
CA ARG A 128 5.05 23.54 -17.19
C ARG A 128 3.84 23.59 -18.12
N ASP A 129 3.72 22.59 -18.99
CA ASP A 129 2.65 22.53 -20.00
C ASP A 129 1.37 21.85 -19.47
N GLN A 130 1.41 21.26 -18.27
CA GLN A 130 0.27 20.57 -17.62
C GLN A 130 0.28 20.85 -16.11
N PRO A 131 -0.07 22.07 -15.68
CA PRO A 131 0.02 22.50 -14.28
C PRO A 131 -0.87 21.68 -13.33
N ASP A 132 -1.96 21.09 -13.85
CA ASP A 132 -2.89 20.27 -13.06
C ASP A 132 -2.42 18.81 -12.88
N LEU A 133 -1.30 18.42 -13.50
CA LEU A 133 -0.80 17.05 -13.45
C LEU A 133 0.50 16.96 -12.64
N HIS A 134 0.38 16.51 -11.40
CA HIS A 134 1.52 16.17 -10.56
C HIS A 134 2.09 14.80 -10.94
N HIS A 135 3.34 14.77 -11.40
CA HIS A 135 4.04 13.56 -11.77
C HIS A 135 4.89 13.02 -10.62
N LEU A 136 4.50 11.89 -10.03
CA LEU A 136 5.35 11.17 -9.09
C LEU A 136 6.63 10.70 -9.80
N ILE A 137 7.77 11.26 -9.43
CA ILE A 137 9.10 10.84 -9.91
C ILE A 137 9.58 9.61 -9.13
N GLY A 138 9.30 9.58 -7.82
CA GLY A 138 9.74 8.52 -6.92
C GLY A 138 9.43 8.86 -5.47
N LEU A 139 10.06 8.13 -4.55
CA LEU A 139 9.99 8.38 -3.11
C LEU A 139 11.40 8.70 -2.61
N VAL A 140 11.51 9.66 -1.69
CA VAL A 140 12.70 9.81 -0.85
C VAL A 140 12.41 9.15 0.49
N GLY A 141 13.40 8.44 1.02
CA GLY A 141 13.32 7.77 2.32
C GLY A 141 14.55 8.06 3.14
N VAL A 142 14.38 8.21 4.45
CA VAL A 142 15.47 8.28 5.43
C VAL A 142 15.20 7.24 6.50
N ASP A 143 16.22 6.45 6.81
CA ASP A 143 16.14 5.45 7.86
C ASP A 143 16.45 6.07 9.23
N LEU A 144 15.63 5.68 10.20
CA LEU A 144 15.69 6.08 11.59
C LEU A 144 15.94 4.84 12.42
N HIS A 145 17.12 4.73 13.01
CA HIS A 145 17.45 3.63 13.91
C HIS A 145 16.60 3.74 15.17
N MET A 146 15.94 2.64 15.56
CA MET A 146 15.06 2.63 16.73
C MET A 146 15.81 2.87 18.04
N GLU A 147 17.12 2.64 18.07
CA GLU A 147 17.94 2.95 19.25
C GLU A 147 17.95 4.44 19.59
N ASP A 148 17.99 5.29 18.56
CA ASP A 148 17.95 6.75 18.70
C ASP A 148 16.53 7.22 18.99
N VAL A 149 15.56 6.75 18.20
CA VAL A 149 14.15 7.16 18.33
C VAL A 149 13.58 6.82 19.71
N ALA A 150 13.92 5.64 20.23
CA ALA A 150 13.37 5.16 21.50
C ALA A 150 14.29 5.43 22.70
N GLN A 151 15.42 6.12 22.55
CA GLN A 151 16.41 6.29 23.60
C GLN A 151 15.77 6.86 24.88
N ASP A 152 15.18 8.04 24.80
CA ASP A 152 14.62 8.76 25.95
C ASP A 152 13.44 8.00 26.58
N VAL A 153 12.69 7.26 25.77
CA VAL A 153 11.57 6.44 26.23
C VAL A 153 12.06 5.18 26.93
N THR A 154 13.12 4.55 26.42
CA THR A 154 13.71 3.33 26.97
C THR A 154 14.39 3.60 28.32
N TYR A 155 14.97 4.79 28.49
CA TYR A 155 15.69 5.18 29.70
C TYR A 155 14.90 6.12 30.62
N TYR A 156 13.62 6.36 30.33
CA TYR A 156 12.76 7.19 31.16
C TYR A 156 12.71 6.67 32.61
N ASN A 157 13.14 7.50 33.56
CA ASN A 157 13.21 7.14 34.99
C ASN A 157 12.86 8.31 35.93
N HIS A 158 12.03 9.25 35.47
CA HIS A 158 11.75 10.49 36.21
C HIS A 158 10.95 10.31 37.52
N ALA A 159 10.25 9.19 37.69
CA ALA A 159 9.53 8.88 38.93
C ALA A 159 9.49 7.38 39.22
N ASP A 160 9.37 7.01 40.49
CA ASP A 160 9.19 5.63 40.92
C ASP A 160 7.92 5.04 40.30
N ASN A 161 8.03 3.81 39.76
CA ASN A 161 6.95 3.08 39.08
C ASN A 161 6.32 3.84 37.89
N SER A 162 7.08 4.72 37.24
CA SER A 162 6.67 5.36 36.00
C SER A 162 7.46 4.81 34.80
N TYR A 163 6.82 4.81 33.64
CA TYR A 163 7.45 4.45 32.37
C TYR A 163 6.82 5.25 31.23
N ALA A 164 7.52 5.28 30.10
CA ALA A 164 7.03 5.88 28.87
C ALA A 164 6.88 4.81 27.78
N PHE A 165 6.04 5.09 26.79
CA PHE A 165 5.85 4.26 25.61
C PHE A 165 5.53 5.15 24.41
N ILE A 166 5.69 4.60 23.20
CA ILE A 166 5.39 5.29 21.93
C ILE A 166 4.29 4.50 21.22
N VAL A 167 3.26 5.20 20.75
CA VAL A 167 2.16 4.61 19.95
C VAL A 167 1.87 5.47 18.72
N THR A 168 1.38 4.84 17.65
CA THR A 168 0.85 5.55 16.49
C THR A 168 -0.56 6.09 16.78
N THR A 169 -1.06 6.98 15.94
CA THR A 169 -2.44 7.50 16.00
C THR A 169 -3.50 6.42 15.78
N GLN A 170 -3.14 5.29 15.16
CA GLN A 170 -4.00 4.11 15.02
C GLN A 170 -3.95 3.19 16.26
N GLY A 171 -3.03 3.44 17.20
CA GLY A 171 -2.87 2.70 18.44
C GLY A 171 -1.87 1.55 18.38
N TYR A 172 -1.09 1.42 17.30
CA TYR A 172 0.00 0.45 17.24
C TYR A 172 1.14 0.86 18.16
N THR A 173 1.69 -0.12 18.88
CA THR A 173 2.79 0.12 19.83
C THR A 173 4.12 0.12 19.08
N ILE A 174 4.83 1.25 19.15
CA ILE A 174 6.16 1.44 18.57
C ILE A 174 7.25 1.05 19.56
N MET A 175 7.10 1.48 20.82
CA MET A 175 8.00 1.12 21.92
C MET A 175 7.19 0.96 23.21
N HIS A 176 7.51 -0.06 24.01
CA HIS A 176 6.91 -0.30 25.32
C HIS A 176 7.93 -1.02 26.22
N PRO A 177 7.91 -0.86 27.56
CA PRO A 177 8.84 -1.55 28.46
C PRO A 177 8.82 -3.08 28.37
N SER A 178 7.71 -3.67 27.90
CA SER A 178 7.60 -5.12 27.64
C SER A 178 8.34 -5.58 26.39
N PHE A 179 8.76 -4.66 25.52
CA PHE A 179 9.57 -5.01 24.34
C PHE A 179 11.04 -5.19 24.72
N GLN A 180 11.73 -6.01 23.94
CA GLN A 180 13.19 -6.03 23.99
C GLN A 180 13.72 -4.67 23.54
N ARG A 181 14.81 -4.23 24.17
CA ARG A 181 15.47 -2.98 23.78
C ARG A 181 15.92 -3.06 22.32
N PRO A 182 15.77 -1.98 21.51
CA PRO A 182 16.14 -1.98 20.09
C PRO A 182 17.55 -2.51 19.82
N LEU A 183 18.54 -2.09 20.61
CA LEU A 183 19.94 -2.55 20.58
C LEU A 183 20.16 -4.06 20.71
N ARG A 184 19.14 -4.82 21.13
CA ARG A 184 19.24 -6.24 21.46
C ARG A 184 18.26 -7.11 20.67
N THR A 185 17.56 -6.54 19.70
CA THR A 185 16.55 -7.27 18.94
C THR A 185 16.88 -7.26 17.45
N ASN A 186 16.92 -8.45 16.88
CA ASN A 186 17.08 -8.67 15.44
C ASN A 186 15.85 -9.45 14.90
N ILE A 187 14.74 -9.42 15.65
CA ILE A 187 13.51 -10.14 15.32
C ILE A 187 12.47 -9.12 14.90
N GLN A 188 11.82 -9.36 13.75
CA GLN A 188 10.73 -8.51 13.27
C GLN A 188 9.62 -8.38 14.33
N PRO A 189 9.32 -7.16 14.81
CA PRO A 189 8.26 -6.97 15.78
C PRO A 189 6.89 -7.26 15.17
N MET A 190 6.02 -7.87 15.97
CA MET A 190 4.61 -8.01 15.66
C MET A 190 3.88 -6.73 16.06
N HIS A 191 3.42 -5.96 15.06
CA HIS A 191 2.69 -4.73 15.29
C HIS A 191 1.37 -4.98 16.02
N THR A 192 1.35 -4.62 17.29
CA THR A 192 0.26 -4.95 18.21
C THR A 192 -0.28 -3.67 18.84
N ASP A 193 -1.60 -3.63 19.01
CA ASP A 193 -2.27 -2.50 19.66
C ASP A 193 -1.84 -2.39 21.13
N ILE A 194 -1.68 -1.16 21.62
CA ILE A 194 -1.27 -0.86 23.00
C ILE A 194 -2.18 -1.48 24.07
N ARG A 195 -3.46 -1.75 23.74
CA ARG A 195 -4.40 -2.45 24.63
C ARG A 195 -3.93 -3.82 25.09
N HIS A 196 -3.02 -4.47 24.37
CA HIS A 196 -2.51 -5.79 24.73
C HIS A 196 -1.38 -5.73 25.75
N PHE A 197 -0.71 -4.58 25.89
CA PHE A 197 0.38 -4.40 26.86
C PHE A 197 -0.12 -3.75 28.15
N GLU A 198 -1.14 -2.90 28.04
CA GLU A 198 -1.67 -2.11 29.14
C GLU A 198 -2.88 -2.77 29.79
N GLN A 199 -2.69 -3.25 31.03
CA GLN A 199 -3.71 -4.02 31.76
C GLN A 199 -4.43 -3.21 32.84
N HIS A 200 -4.13 -1.92 32.96
CA HIS A 200 -4.75 -1.07 33.98
C HIS A 200 -6.25 -0.89 33.75
N ALA A 201 -7.01 -0.90 34.85
CA ALA A 201 -8.44 -0.61 34.80
C ALA A 201 -8.68 0.78 34.19
N ARG A 202 -9.63 0.86 33.24
CA ARG A 202 -9.97 2.09 32.47
C ARG A 202 -8.89 2.59 31.50
N PHE A 203 -7.86 1.79 31.18
CA PHE A 203 -6.88 2.17 30.15
C PHE A 203 -7.51 2.51 28.79
N SER A 204 -8.67 1.92 28.46
CA SER A 204 -9.43 2.28 27.25
C SER A 204 -9.74 3.78 27.15
N GLN A 205 -10.02 4.45 28.26
CA GLN A 205 -10.29 5.90 28.29
C GLN A 205 -9.02 6.70 27.99
N VAL A 206 -7.88 6.26 28.54
CA VAL A 206 -6.57 6.87 28.31
C VAL A 206 -6.15 6.69 26.85
N ARG A 207 -6.26 5.47 26.31
CA ARG A 207 -6.02 5.21 24.88
C ARG A 207 -6.89 6.09 24.00
N SER A 208 -8.19 6.19 24.29
CA SER A 208 -9.08 7.08 23.53
C SER A 208 -8.72 8.56 23.65
N ALA A 209 -8.05 8.99 24.72
CA ALA A 209 -7.57 10.36 24.84
C ALA A 209 -6.25 10.59 24.07
N ILE A 210 -5.36 9.60 24.03
CA ILE A 210 -4.07 9.67 23.30
C ILE A 210 -4.27 9.63 21.78
N LEU A 211 -5.25 8.85 21.29
CA LEU A 211 -5.50 8.65 19.85
C LEU A 211 -6.49 9.65 19.22
N ARG A 212 -6.82 10.73 19.94
CA ARG A 212 -7.79 11.75 19.48
C ARG A 212 -7.13 12.84 18.66
#